data_AF-A0A0W0TKS1-F1
#
_entry.id   AF-A0A0W0TKS1-F1
#
_cell.length_a   1.000
_cell.length_b   1.000
_cell.length_c   1.000
_cell.angle_alpha   90.00
_cell.angle_beta   90.00
_cell.angle_gamma   90.00
#
_symmetry.space_group_name_H-M   'P 1'
#
loop_
_entity.id
_entity.type
_entity.pdbx_description
1 polymer ?
#
loop_
_entity_poly.entity_id
_entity_poly.type
_entity_poly.pdbx_seq_one_letter_code
_entity_poly.pdbx_strand_id
1 'polypeptide(L)'
;MLQNKFKTDALFDLLPHKMEEYFYRKLVGESQEEIRVKLIEFLKFCLLYPQAKCNIPFNDEIDEIWHLWILQTRQYQELMDKLPTKTFIHHTSNEYTTDEEIFDQKKEVNMQVSFLVSYVYNFGEFTEETVHFWPMANKLYYKHDNDMNKLNLFLRELAVNYA
;
A
#
# COMPACT_ATOMS: atom_id res chain seq x y z
N MET A 1 -7.76 -22.28 -3.27
CA MET A 1 -8.12 -20.87 -3.08
C MET A 1 -7.19 -20.31 -2.03
N LEU A 2 -6.43 -19.27 -2.35
CA LEU A 2 -5.69 -18.50 -1.35
C LEU A 2 -6.73 -17.90 -0.38
N GLN A 3 -6.67 -18.26 0.90
CA GLN A 3 -7.46 -17.55 1.92
C GLN A 3 -6.71 -16.26 2.25
N ASN A 4 -7.34 -15.10 1.97
CA ASN A 4 -6.76 -13.81 2.32
C ASN A 4 -6.53 -13.73 3.84
N LYS A 5 -5.31 -13.41 4.23
CA LYS A 5 -4.91 -13.35 5.65
C LYS A 5 -5.64 -12.23 6.40
N PHE A 6 -5.89 -11.10 5.75
CA PHE A 6 -6.60 -9.97 6.33
C PHE A 6 -7.89 -9.71 5.56
N LYS A 7 -8.99 -9.51 6.30
CA LYS A 7 -10.23 -9.00 5.72
C LYS A 7 -10.12 -7.49 5.60
N THR A 8 -10.28 -6.95 4.40
CA THR A 8 -10.18 -5.51 4.13
C THR A 8 -11.13 -4.69 5.01
N ASP A 9 -12.36 -5.15 5.22
CA ASP A 9 -13.34 -4.46 6.08
C ASP A 9 -12.86 -4.34 7.54
N ALA A 10 -12.12 -5.33 8.04
CA ALA A 10 -11.58 -5.30 9.41
C ALA A 10 -10.40 -4.32 9.56
N LEU A 11 -9.81 -3.84 8.45
CA LEU A 11 -8.77 -2.81 8.52
C LEU A 11 -9.35 -1.46 8.95
N PHE A 12 -10.62 -1.19 8.65
CA PHE A 12 -11.28 0.04 9.11
C PHE A 12 -11.43 0.10 10.63
N ASP A 13 -11.53 -1.04 11.31
CA ASP A 13 -11.63 -1.07 12.77
C ASP A 13 -10.35 -0.52 13.44
N LEU A 14 -9.25 -0.42 12.70
CA LEU A 14 -8.01 0.20 13.15
C LEU A 14 -8.06 1.73 13.11
N LEU A 15 -8.94 2.32 12.30
CA LEU A 15 -9.06 3.76 12.09
C LEU A 15 -9.97 4.38 13.17
N PRO A 16 -9.44 5.23 14.07
CA PRO A 16 -10.30 5.94 15.01
C PRO A 16 -11.25 6.89 14.28
N HIS A 17 -12.52 6.96 14.70
CA HIS A 17 -13.54 7.85 14.11
C HIS A 17 -13.08 9.31 13.97
N LYS A 18 -12.33 9.82 14.95
CA LYS A 18 -11.78 11.19 14.90
C LYS A 18 -10.78 11.40 13.75
N MET A 19 -10.02 10.37 13.40
CA MET A 19 -9.10 10.42 12.26
C MET A 19 -9.87 10.35 10.95
N GLU A 20 -10.90 9.52 10.86
CA GLU A 20 -11.78 9.49 9.69
C GLU A 20 -12.42 10.86 9.41
N GLU A 21 -13.00 11.50 10.43
CA GLU A 21 -13.52 12.88 10.33
C GLU A 21 -12.44 13.90 9.93
N TYR A 22 -11.20 13.71 10.42
CA TYR A 22 -10.08 14.56 10.06
C TYR A 22 -9.76 14.47 8.56
N PHE A 23 -9.72 13.27 7.98
CA PHE A 23 -9.51 13.08 6.55
C PHE A 23 -10.62 13.71 5.72
N TYR A 24 -11.88 13.51 6.11
CA TYR A 24 -13.03 14.13 5.42
C TYR A 24 -13.00 15.65 5.39
N ARG A 25 -12.39 16.29 6.40
CA ARG A 25 -12.22 17.74 6.44
C ARG A 25 -11.02 18.24 5.65
N LYS A 26 -10.00 17.40 5.45
CA LYS A 26 -8.76 17.76 4.77
C LYS A 26 -8.82 17.53 3.27
N LEU A 27 -9.42 16.42 2.84
CA LEU A 27 -9.56 16.03 1.45
C LEU A 27 -10.89 16.54 0.89
N VAL A 28 -11.04 17.87 0.89
CA VAL A 28 -12.24 18.53 0.39
C VAL A 28 -12.32 18.34 -1.12
N GLY A 29 -13.43 17.76 -1.61
CA GLY A 29 -13.66 17.51 -3.03
C GLY A 29 -13.65 16.03 -3.40
N GLU A 30 -13.19 15.16 -2.50
CA GLU A 30 -13.30 13.72 -2.62
C GLU A 30 -14.52 13.20 -1.86
N SER A 31 -15.13 12.12 -2.36
CA SER A 31 -16.20 11.41 -1.67
C SER A 31 -15.66 10.67 -0.44
N GLN A 32 -16.56 10.35 0.51
CA GLN A 32 -16.15 9.58 1.68
C GLN A 32 -15.65 8.18 1.31
N GLU A 33 -16.24 7.58 0.28
CA GLU A 33 -15.87 6.29 -0.29
C GLU A 33 -14.46 6.34 -0.90
N GLU A 34 -14.15 7.36 -1.71
CA GLU A 34 -12.81 7.56 -2.30
C GLU A 34 -11.73 7.67 -1.21
N ILE A 35 -11.99 8.50 -0.19
CA ILE A 35 -11.07 8.66 0.96
C ILE A 35 -10.90 7.34 1.71
N ARG A 36 -11.98 6.58 1.90
CA ARG A 36 -11.98 5.28 2.57
C ARG A 36 -11.12 4.27 1.82
N VAL A 37 -11.21 4.20 0.50
CA VAL A 37 -10.35 3.33 -0.31
C VAL A 37 -8.88 3.70 -0.13
N LYS A 38 -8.51 4.98 -0.22
CA LYS A 38 -7.13 5.44 -0.02
C LYS A 38 -6.60 5.09 1.37
N LEU A 39 -7.42 5.24 2.41
CA LEU A 39 -7.08 4.86 3.78
C LEU A 39 -6.82 3.36 3.92
N ILE A 40 -7.63 2.51 3.28
CA ILE A 40 -7.37 1.07 3.23
C ILE A 40 -6.02 0.77 2.58
N GLU A 41 -5.74 1.35 1.40
CA GLU A 41 -4.50 1.07 0.68
C GLU A 41 -3.27 1.53 1.46
N PHE A 42 -3.38 2.66 2.18
CA PHE A 42 -2.37 3.09 3.13
C PHE A 42 -2.16 2.08 4.28
N LEU A 43 -3.24 1.54 4.86
CA LEU A 43 -3.12 0.51 5.91
C LEU A 43 -2.49 -0.79 5.38
N LYS A 44 -2.79 -1.19 4.14
CA LYS A 44 -2.14 -2.32 3.47
C LYS A 44 -0.64 -2.07 3.29
N PHE A 45 -0.25 -0.86 2.90
CA PHE A 45 1.15 -0.43 2.90
C PHE A 45 1.78 -0.62 4.28
N CYS A 46 1.18 -0.07 5.35
CA CYS A 46 1.76 -0.16 6.70
C CYS A 46 1.93 -1.59 7.21
N LEU A 47 1.05 -2.51 6.81
CA LEU A 47 1.12 -3.92 7.19
C LEU A 47 2.24 -4.68 6.47
N LEU A 48 2.54 -4.30 5.22
CA LEU A 48 3.53 -4.97 4.39
C LEU A 48 4.92 -4.33 4.45
N TYR A 49 5.01 -3.03 4.67
CA TYR A 49 6.26 -2.28 4.65
C TYR A 49 7.36 -2.87 5.55
N PRO A 50 7.08 -3.29 6.81
CA PRO A 50 8.12 -3.88 7.67
C PRO A 50 8.74 -5.17 7.14
N GLN A 51 8.08 -5.83 6.18
CA GLN A 51 8.54 -7.08 5.55
C GLN A 51 9.17 -6.82 4.17
N ALA A 52 8.97 -5.63 3.62
CA ALA A 52 9.50 -5.27 2.32
C ALA A 52 11.01 -5.05 2.41
N LYS A 53 11.72 -5.50 1.37
CA LYS A 53 13.16 -5.29 1.27
C LYS A 53 13.51 -4.06 0.45
N CYS A 54 12.52 -3.46 -0.21
CA CYS A 54 12.64 -2.30 -1.10
C CYS A 54 11.82 -1.13 -0.54
N ASN A 55 12.12 0.06 -1.05
CA ASN A 55 11.15 1.14 -1.01
C ASN A 55 9.93 0.70 -1.82
N ILE A 56 8.74 0.82 -1.24
CA ILE A 56 7.50 0.46 -1.91
C ILE A 56 6.94 1.74 -2.52
N PRO A 57 6.95 1.89 -3.85
CA PRO A 57 6.31 3.03 -4.47
C PRO A 57 4.78 2.83 -4.41
N PHE A 58 4.09 3.84 -3.89
CA PHE A 58 2.68 4.14 -4.14
C PHE A 58 2.60 5.53 -4.77
N ASN A 59 1.43 5.93 -5.26
CA ASN A 59 1.24 7.22 -5.92
C ASN A 59 1.05 8.38 -4.91
N ASP A 60 1.00 9.60 -5.45
CA ASP A 60 0.87 10.85 -4.68
C ASP A 60 -0.40 10.88 -3.81
N GLU A 61 -1.46 10.14 -4.17
CA GLU A 61 -2.71 10.13 -3.40
C GLU A 61 -2.56 9.34 -2.08
N ILE A 62 -1.87 8.20 -2.12
CA ILE A 62 -1.55 7.46 -0.89
C ILE A 62 -0.47 8.19 -0.09
N ASP A 63 0.45 8.86 -0.78
CA ASP A 63 1.46 9.70 -0.15
C ASP A 63 0.84 10.86 0.63
N GLU A 64 -0.17 11.53 0.09
CA GLU A 64 -0.91 12.59 0.79
C GLU A 64 -1.62 12.06 2.04
N ILE A 65 -2.22 10.86 1.97
CA ILE A 65 -2.79 10.21 3.16
C ILE A 65 -1.72 10.01 4.23
N TRP A 66 -0.53 9.53 3.84
CA TRP A 66 0.57 9.32 4.78
C TRP A 66 1.05 10.65 5.37
N HIS A 67 1.20 11.69 4.55
CA HIS A 67 1.56 13.04 4.98
C HIS A 67 0.58 13.59 6.03
N LEU A 68 -0.72 13.46 5.77
CA LEU A 68 -1.75 13.89 6.72
C LEU A 68 -1.70 13.10 8.03
N TRP A 69 -1.34 11.81 7.99
CA TRP A 69 -1.13 10.98 9.17
C TRP A 69 0.07 11.41 10.01
N ILE A 70 1.24 11.58 9.40
CA ILE A 70 2.49 11.88 10.15
C ILE A 70 2.42 13.25 10.85
N LEU A 71 1.60 14.17 10.35
CA LEU A 71 1.31 15.45 11.03
C LEU A 71 0.52 15.26 12.33
N GLN A 72 -0.27 14.18 12.45
CA GLN A 72 -0.98 13.79 13.66
C GLN A 72 -0.14 12.81 14.49
N THR A 73 1.03 13.26 14.94
CA THR A 73 2.10 12.42 15.52
C THR A 73 1.63 11.43 16.59
N ARG A 74 0.76 11.86 17.50
CA ARG A 74 0.17 10.99 18.53
C ARG A 74 -0.71 9.91 17.92
N GLN A 75 -1.65 10.28 17.05
CA GLN A 75 -2.60 9.35 16.45
C GLN A 75 -1.87 8.38 15.51
N TYR A 76 -0.84 8.84 14.81
CA TYR A 76 0.01 8.00 13.97
C TYR A 76 0.77 6.97 14.81
N GLN A 77 1.38 7.37 15.93
CA GLN A 77 1.99 6.42 16.87
C GLN A 77 0.96 5.39 17.38
N GLU A 78 -0.23 5.86 17.81
CA GLU A 78 -1.31 4.97 18.28
C GLU A 78 -1.75 3.97 17.19
N LEU A 79 -1.76 4.38 15.91
CA LEU A 79 -2.02 3.48 14.79
C LEU A 79 -0.90 2.43 14.66
N MET A 80 0.36 2.86 14.61
CA MET A 80 1.50 1.95 14.48
C MET A 80 1.57 0.92 15.62
N ASP A 81 1.23 1.32 16.84
CA ASP A 81 1.20 0.43 18.02
C ASP A 81 0.06 -0.60 17.96
N LYS A 82 -1.05 -0.27 17.30
CA LYS A 82 -2.20 -1.18 17.09
C LYS A 82 -1.95 -2.19 15.98
N LEU A 83 -1.11 -1.86 15.00
CA LEU A 83 -0.81 -2.78 13.91
C LEU A 83 -0.09 -4.04 14.45
N PRO A 84 -0.37 -5.23 13.89
CA PRO A 84 0.32 -6.47 14.29
C PRO A 84 1.84 -6.39 14.17
N THR A 85 2.34 -5.54 13.27
CA THR A 85 3.76 -5.32 13.03
C THR A 85 4.44 -4.53 14.14
N LYS A 86 3.70 -3.71 14.90
CA LYS A 86 4.22 -2.80 15.95
C LYS A 86 5.47 -2.03 15.54
N THR A 87 5.57 -1.72 14.26
CA THR A 87 6.73 -1.09 13.66
C THR A 87 6.35 0.33 13.28
N PHE A 88 7.08 1.31 13.83
CA PHE A 88 6.91 2.69 13.44
C PHE A 88 7.58 2.93 12.08
N ILE A 89 6.81 3.44 11.11
CA ILE A 89 7.33 3.74 9.78
C ILE A 89 7.69 5.22 9.74
N HIS A 90 8.98 5.50 9.61
CA HIS A 90 9.48 6.86 9.45
C HIS A 90 9.32 7.31 8.00
N HIS A 91 8.77 8.51 7.82
CA HIS A 91 8.76 9.19 6.53
C HIS A 91 10.08 9.96 6.36
N THR A 92 10.74 9.79 5.22
CA THR A 92 12.00 10.46 4.88
C THR A 92 11.89 11.05 3.49
N SER A 93 12.24 12.33 3.33
CA SER A 93 12.34 12.93 2.00
C SER A 93 13.46 12.27 1.20
N ASN A 94 13.19 12.00 -0.08
CA ASN A 94 14.18 11.52 -1.03
C ASN A 94 15.27 12.59 -1.34
N GLU A 95 15.11 13.82 -0.86
CA GLU A 95 16.13 14.87 -0.99
C GLU A 95 17.35 14.66 -0.08
N TYR A 96 17.22 13.83 0.96
CA TYR A 96 18.33 13.55 1.90
C TYR A 96 19.26 12.42 1.44
N THR A 97 18.88 11.65 0.41
CA THR A 97 19.72 10.54 -0.07
C THR A 97 20.85 11.05 -0.94
N THR A 98 22.05 11.17 -0.34
CA THR A 98 23.30 11.48 -1.05
C THR A 98 24.07 10.23 -1.47
N ASP A 99 23.60 9.05 -1.07
CA ASP A 99 24.29 7.79 -1.32
C ASP A 99 23.93 7.28 -2.72
N GLU A 100 24.89 7.42 -3.63
CA GLU A 100 24.90 6.75 -4.95
C GLU A 100 25.07 5.23 -4.75
N GLU A 101 24.08 4.55 -4.16
CA GLU A 101 24.02 3.09 -4.27
C GLU A 101 23.89 2.72 -5.75
N ILE A 102 24.67 1.73 -6.20
CA ILE A 102 24.60 1.20 -7.56
C ILE A 102 23.19 0.65 -7.77
N PHE A 103 22.38 1.37 -8.53
CA PHE A 103 21.01 1.01 -8.84
C PHE A 103 20.97 -0.26 -9.72
N ASP A 104 20.66 -1.41 -9.11
CA ASP A 104 20.32 -2.63 -9.85
C ASP A 104 18.82 -2.65 -10.16
N GLN A 105 18.49 -2.18 -11.36
CA GLN A 105 17.12 -2.11 -11.85
C GLN A 105 16.39 -3.46 -11.78
N LYS A 106 17.08 -4.58 -12.06
CA LYS A 106 16.44 -5.89 -12.09
C LYS A 106 16.08 -6.34 -10.68
N LYS A 107 16.98 -6.13 -9.73
CA LYS A 107 16.74 -6.40 -8.32
C LYS A 107 15.56 -5.57 -7.80
N GLU A 108 15.53 -4.28 -8.12
CA GLU A 108 14.45 -3.38 -7.69
C GLU A 108 13.08 -3.83 -8.25
N VAL A 109 13.00 -4.14 -9.54
CA VAL A 109 11.77 -4.66 -10.16
C VAL A 109 11.31 -5.95 -9.50
N ASN A 110 12.23 -6.89 -9.22
CA ASN A 110 11.88 -8.14 -8.55
C ASN A 110 11.31 -7.91 -7.14
N MET A 111 11.87 -6.95 -6.40
CA MET A 111 11.42 -6.63 -5.06
C MET A 111 10.03 -5.97 -5.07
N GLN A 112 9.78 -5.06 -6.01
CA GLN A 112 8.44 -4.47 -6.19
C GLN A 112 7.41 -5.53 -6.62
N VAL A 113 7.75 -6.45 -7.52
CA VAL A 113 6.86 -7.58 -7.87
C VAL A 113 6.61 -8.48 -6.66
N SER A 114 7.64 -8.79 -5.87
CA SER A 114 7.51 -9.56 -4.63
C SER A 114 6.58 -8.89 -3.61
N PHE A 115 6.58 -7.55 -3.56
CA PHE A 115 5.63 -6.79 -2.76
C PHE A 115 4.20 -6.97 -3.27
N LEU A 116 3.95 -6.85 -4.58
CA LEU A 116 2.62 -7.04 -5.17
C LEU A 116 2.07 -8.45 -4.98
N VAL A 117 2.94 -9.45 -5.06
CA VAL A 117 2.60 -10.85 -4.72
C VAL A 117 2.17 -10.95 -3.26
N SER A 118 2.89 -10.29 -2.35
CA SER A 118 2.53 -10.25 -0.93
C SER A 118 1.22 -9.52 -0.70
N TYR A 119 0.95 -8.44 -1.44
CA TYR A 119 -0.34 -7.75 -1.44
C TYR A 119 -1.47 -8.71 -1.79
N VAL A 120 -1.37 -9.39 -2.94
CA VAL A 120 -2.44 -10.29 -3.40
C VAL A 120 -2.64 -11.46 -2.45
N TYR A 121 -1.57 -12.02 -1.92
CA TYR A 121 -1.63 -13.10 -0.93
C TYR A 121 -2.35 -12.67 0.36
N ASN A 122 -2.10 -11.46 0.85
CA ASN A 122 -2.61 -11.01 2.15
C ASN A 122 -4.01 -10.41 2.08
N PHE A 123 -4.33 -9.68 1.01
CA PHE A 123 -5.53 -8.83 0.92
C PHE A 123 -6.48 -9.23 -0.21
N GLY A 124 -6.03 -10.07 -1.13
CA GLY A 124 -6.75 -10.42 -2.34
C GLY A 124 -6.40 -9.54 -3.53
N GLU A 125 -7.22 -9.68 -4.57
CA GLU A 125 -6.94 -9.18 -5.91
C GLU A 125 -7.04 -7.66 -6.03
N PHE A 126 -6.28 -7.11 -6.98
CA PHE A 126 -6.44 -5.74 -7.40
C PHE A 126 -7.76 -5.55 -8.15
N THR A 127 -8.30 -4.34 -8.04
CA THR A 127 -9.46 -3.85 -8.79
C THR A 127 -9.05 -2.65 -9.64
N GLU A 128 -9.89 -2.22 -10.57
CA GLU A 128 -9.65 -0.99 -11.36
C GLU A 128 -9.54 0.24 -10.45
N GLU A 129 -10.30 0.25 -9.35
CA GLU A 129 -10.28 1.30 -8.33
C GLU A 129 -8.98 1.34 -7.52
N THR A 130 -8.23 0.24 -7.41
CA THR A 130 -7.07 0.18 -6.50
C THR A 130 -5.73 0.05 -7.20
N VAL A 131 -5.70 -0.49 -8.43
CA VAL A 131 -4.46 -0.78 -9.15
C VAL A 131 -3.59 0.46 -9.39
N HIS A 132 -4.23 1.63 -9.59
CA HIS A 132 -3.55 2.86 -9.95
C HIS A 132 -2.74 3.46 -8.78
N PHE A 133 -3.09 3.14 -7.53
CA PHE A 133 -2.33 3.56 -6.35
C PHE A 133 -0.94 2.94 -6.27
N TRP A 134 -0.70 1.85 -7.02
CA TRP A 134 0.54 1.09 -6.98
C TRP A 134 1.23 1.14 -8.35
N PRO A 135 2.21 2.04 -8.57
CA PRO A 135 2.79 2.29 -9.89
C PRO A 135 3.30 1.04 -10.63
N MET A 136 3.91 0.10 -9.92
CA MET A 136 4.34 -1.18 -10.53
C MET A 136 3.16 -2.05 -10.93
N ALA A 137 2.10 -2.12 -10.12
CA ALA A 137 0.88 -2.87 -10.46
C ALA A 137 0.19 -2.25 -11.67
N ASN A 138 0.05 -0.92 -11.68
CA ASN A 138 -0.51 -0.18 -12.80
C ASN A 138 0.30 -0.39 -14.09
N LYS A 139 1.63 -0.38 -14.02
CA LYS A 139 2.50 -0.69 -15.16
C LYS A 139 2.29 -2.12 -15.68
N LEU A 140 2.12 -3.10 -14.79
CA LEU A 140 1.82 -4.48 -15.18
C LEU A 140 0.42 -4.61 -15.77
N TYR A 141 -0.57 -3.90 -15.23
CA TYR A 141 -1.92 -3.82 -15.78
C TYR A 141 -1.91 -3.37 -17.25
N TYR A 142 -1.22 -2.27 -17.56
CA TYR A 142 -1.05 -1.81 -18.95
C TYR A 142 -0.32 -2.83 -19.83
N LYS A 143 0.70 -3.52 -19.30
CA LYS A 143 1.41 -4.58 -20.04
C LYS A 143 0.57 -5.81 -20.30
N HIS A 144 -0.50 -6.01 -19.55
CA HIS A 144 -1.48 -7.08 -19.74
C HIS A 144 -2.73 -6.58 -20.48
N ASP A 145 -2.59 -5.55 -21.32
CA ASP A 145 -3.65 -5.01 -22.17
C ASP A 145 -4.84 -4.43 -21.37
N ASN A 146 -4.60 -3.91 -20.18
CA ASN A 146 -5.64 -3.44 -19.25
C ASN A 146 -6.62 -4.55 -18.82
N ASP A 147 -6.15 -5.79 -18.76
CA ASP A 147 -6.93 -6.93 -18.30
C ASP A 147 -6.60 -7.26 -16.84
N MET A 148 -7.54 -6.93 -15.95
CA MET A 148 -7.40 -7.17 -14.51
C MET A 148 -7.30 -8.67 -14.18
N ASN A 149 -7.96 -9.54 -14.96
CA ASN A 149 -7.88 -10.98 -14.74
C ASN A 149 -6.49 -11.51 -15.06
N LYS A 150 -5.86 -11.02 -16.14
CA LYS A 150 -4.48 -11.38 -16.49
C LYS A 150 -3.48 -10.92 -15.43
N LEU A 151 -3.60 -9.68 -14.96
CA LEU A 151 -2.75 -9.16 -13.88
C LEU A 151 -2.88 -10.01 -12.61
N ASN A 152 -4.11 -10.23 -12.14
CA ASN A 152 -4.35 -10.98 -10.91
C ASN A 152 -3.96 -12.46 -11.07
N LEU A 153 -4.17 -13.07 -12.24
CA LEU A 153 -3.70 -14.43 -12.53
C LEU A 153 -2.16 -14.50 -12.42
N PHE A 154 -1.45 -13.59 -13.07
CA PHE A 154 0.00 -13.52 -12.99
C PHE A 154 0.51 -13.41 -11.54
N LEU A 155 -0.06 -12.50 -10.75
CA LEU A 155 0.35 -12.31 -9.35
C LEU A 155 -0.01 -13.50 -8.46
N ARG A 156 -1.17 -14.15 -8.66
CA ARG A 156 -1.57 -15.36 -7.93
C ARG A 156 -0.66 -16.55 -8.26
N GLU A 157 -0.32 -16.74 -9.53
CA GLU A 157 0.58 -17.82 -9.95
C GLU A 157 1.96 -17.65 -9.33
N LEU A 158 2.46 -16.41 -9.24
CA LEU A 158 3.68 -16.14 -8.49
C LEU A 158 3.50 -16.44 -7.00
N ALA A 159 2.40 -16.02 -6.36
CA ALA A 159 2.16 -16.27 -4.94
C ALA A 159 2.21 -17.77 -4.57
N VAL A 160 1.65 -18.64 -5.41
CA VAL A 160 1.68 -20.10 -5.21
C VAL A 160 3.09 -20.67 -5.28
N ASN A 161 3.99 -20.06 -6.07
CA ASN A 161 5.37 -20.53 -6.21
C ASN A 161 6.31 -20.04 -5.08
N TYR A 162 5.85 -19.13 -4.21
CA TYR A 162 6.60 -18.58 -3.08
C TYR A 162 6.09 -19.00 -1.70
N ALA A 163 5.00 -19.78 -1.63
CA ALA A 163 4.42 -20.35 -0.40
C ALA A 163 4.85 -21.81 -0.21
#